data_AF-A0A1E4G525-F1
#
_entry.id   AF-A0A1E4G525-F1
#
_cell.length_a   1.000
_cell.length_b   1.000
_cell.length_c   1.000
_cell.angle_alpha   90.00
_cell.angle_beta   90.00
_cell.angle_gamma   90.00
#
_symmetry.space_group_name_H-M   'P 1'
#
loop_
_entity.id
_entity.type
_entity.pdbx_description
1 polymer ?
#
loop_
_entity_poly.entity_id
_entity_poly.type
_entity_poly.pdbx_seq_one_letter_code
_entity_poly.pdbx_strand_id
1 'polypeptide(L)'
;MCAQPAFAAWEFHDVTDDSGEAYVGTVLDDSGEILLEIYCDDWLPGMVDLTLYTGEAHDPDSSYADEGVMTVTADGASSVDITAFFDDMDGELLIYTSNFEVDNIVDVMLLMAQAQQTIGVTYFDRAYRFSAEDAFSVIERLATDCPAE
;
A
#
# COMPACT_ATOMS: atom_id res chain seq x y z
N MET A 1 -5.19 22.00 23.94
CA MET A 1 -4.81 21.45 22.62
C MET A 1 -4.42 20.01 22.87
N CYS A 2 -5.25 19.05 22.47
CA CYS A 2 -4.87 17.65 22.50
C CYS A 2 -3.88 17.43 21.35
N ALA A 3 -2.69 16.92 21.64
CA ALA A 3 -1.79 16.44 20.61
C ALA A 3 -2.49 15.24 19.96
N GLN A 4 -2.86 15.38 18.69
CA GLN A 4 -3.23 14.23 17.89
C GLN A 4 -1.98 13.38 17.69
N PRO A 5 -2.08 12.03 17.63
CA PRO A 5 -0.95 11.22 17.20
C PRO A 5 -0.48 11.77 15.85
N ALA A 6 0.81 12.05 15.74
CA ALA A 6 1.41 12.44 14.47
C ALA A 6 1.58 11.14 13.69
N PHE A 7 0.78 10.95 12.65
CA PHE A 7 1.01 9.87 11.70
C PHE A 7 2.31 10.14 10.93
N ALA A 8 2.99 9.10 10.45
CA ALA A 8 4.12 9.29 9.55
C ALA A 8 3.63 9.87 8.21
N ALA A 9 4.42 10.78 7.62
CA ALA A 9 4.18 11.26 6.27
C ALA A 9 4.55 10.17 5.26
N TRP A 10 3.98 10.23 4.05
CA TRP A 10 4.41 9.37 2.96
C TRP A 10 5.83 9.73 2.53
N GLU A 11 6.65 8.71 2.31
CA GLU A 11 8.03 8.83 1.86
C GLU A 11 8.18 8.21 0.47
N PHE A 12 9.00 8.84 -0.38
CA PHE A 12 9.39 8.31 -1.68
C PHE A 12 10.85 7.90 -1.64
N HIS A 13 11.13 6.70 -2.14
CA HIS A 13 12.47 6.13 -2.21
C HIS A 13 12.78 5.73 -3.66
N ASP A 14 13.90 6.23 -4.15
CA ASP A 14 14.57 5.70 -5.33
C ASP A 14 15.54 4.63 -4.85
N VAL A 15 15.20 3.37 -5.12
CA VAL A 15 15.98 2.19 -4.71
C VAL A 15 16.71 1.55 -5.90
N THR A 16 16.85 2.31 -7.01
CA THR A 16 17.61 1.94 -8.19
C THR A 16 19.04 1.54 -7.83
N ASP A 17 19.50 0.42 -8.37
CA ASP A 17 20.87 -0.08 -8.18
C ASP A 17 21.46 -0.64 -9.49
N ASP A 18 22.57 -1.38 -9.39
CA ASP A 18 23.22 -1.99 -10.56
C ASP A 18 22.35 -3.07 -11.25
N SER A 19 21.25 -3.49 -10.60
CA SER A 19 20.33 -4.53 -11.07
C SER A 19 19.13 -3.97 -11.84
N GLY A 20 18.80 -2.69 -11.69
CA GLY A 20 17.64 -2.08 -12.36
C GLY A 20 17.11 -0.82 -11.67
N GLU A 21 16.19 -0.14 -12.35
CA GLU A 21 15.40 0.97 -11.80
C GLU A 21 14.24 0.44 -10.94
N ALA A 22 14.10 0.96 -9.72
CA ALA A 22 13.02 0.59 -8.83
C ALA A 22 12.67 1.75 -7.89
N TYR A 23 11.36 1.91 -7.64
CA TYR A 23 10.82 3.03 -6.87
C TYR A 23 9.79 2.55 -5.86
N VAL A 24 9.80 3.19 -4.69
CA VAL A 24 8.94 2.81 -3.57
C VAL A 24 8.28 4.05 -2.97
N GLY A 25 6.98 3.97 -2.73
CA GLY A 25 6.26 4.92 -1.87
C GLY A 25 5.80 4.21 -0.61
N THR A 26 6.12 4.76 0.56
CA THR A 26 5.82 4.11 1.84
C THR A 26 5.16 5.03 2.85
N VAL A 27 4.33 4.47 3.72
CA VAL A 27 3.84 5.17 4.91
C VAL A 27 3.68 4.18 6.07
N LEU A 28 4.07 4.60 7.28
CA LEU A 28 3.81 3.87 8.51
C LEU A 28 2.50 4.33 9.17
N ASP A 29 1.83 3.41 9.86
CA ASP A 29 0.69 3.74 10.72
C ASP A 29 1.12 4.56 11.96
N ASP A 30 0.19 4.88 12.85
CA ASP A 30 0.49 5.64 14.08
C ASP A 30 1.27 4.83 15.13
N SER A 31 1.27 3.50 15.04
CA SER A 31 2.10 2.65 15.88
C SER A 31 3.56 2.60 15.41
N GLY A 32 3.79 2.78 14.11
CA GLY A 32 5.10 2.60 13.47
C GLY A 32 5.46 1.14 13.21
N GLU A 33 4.50 0.23 13.33
CA GLU A 33 4.68 -1.22 13.11
C GLU A 33 4.09 -1.69 11.78
N ILE A 34 3.08 -0.99 11.26
CA ILE A 34 2.39 -1.39 10.02
C ILE A 34 2.86 -0.49 8.88
N LEU A 35 3.32 -1.09 7.79
CA LEU A 35 3.81 -0.38 6.60
C LEU A 35 2.87 -0.62 5.42
N LEU A 36 2.44 0.46 4.78
CA LEU A 36 1.83 0.41 3.46
C LEU A 36 2.88 0.85 2.43
N GLU A 37 3.05 0.03 1.40
CA GLU A 37 4.06 0.17 0.36
C GLU A 37 3.42 0.14 -1.03
N ILE A 38 3.86 1.03 -1.91
CA ILE A 38 3.61 0.97 -3.35
C ILE A 38 4.96 0.77 -4.04
N TYR A 39 5.08 -0.29 -4.83
CA TYR A 39 6.34 -0.68 -5.47
C TYR A 39 6.18 -0.81 -6.99
N CYS A 40 7.24 -0.45 -7.73
CA CYS A 40 7.36 -0.70 -9.16
C CYS A 40 8.85 -0.82 -9.55
N ASP A 41 9.14 -1.58 -10.60
CA ASP A 41 10.50 -1.80 -11.10
C ASP A 41 10.57 -1.91 -12.63
N ASP A 42 11.79 -1.98 -13.17
CA ASP A 42 12.07 -2.18 -14.60
C ASP A 42 12.21 -3.66 -15.00
N TRP A 43 12.13 -4.59 -14.04
CA TRP A 43 12.10 -6.02 -14.31
C TRP A 43 10.72 -6.46 -14.81
N LEU A 44 9.67 -5.83 -14.30
CA LEU A 44 8.28 -5.95 -14.71
C LEU A 44 7.70 -4.56 -15.04
N PRO A 45 8.13 -3.92 -16.15
CA PRO A 45 7.65 -2.59 -16.51
C PRO A 45 6.13 -2.53 -16.61
N GLY A 46 5.55 -1.46 -16.08
CA GLY A 46 4.12 -1.26 -15.99
C GLY A 46 3.45 -2.01 -14.84
N MET A 47 4.14 -2.89 -14.10
CA MET A 47 3.61 -3.51 -12.89
C MET A 47 3.68 -2.53 -11.71
N VAL A 48 2.61 -2.49 -10.92
CA VAL A 48 2.54 -1.76 -9.67
C VAL A 48 1.95 -2.67 -8.61
N ASP A 49 2.67 -2.79 -7.51
CA ASP A 49 2.29 -3.55 -6.33
C ASP A 49 1.81 -2.61 -5.22
N LEU A 50 0.79 -3.02 -4.49
CA LEU A 50 0.37 -2.44 -3.22
C LEU A 50 0.48 -3.52 -2.15
N THR A 51 1.44 -3.33 -1.25
CA THR A 51 1.75 -4.30 -0.19
C THR A 51 1.52 -3.67 1.17
N LEU A 52 0.82 -4.40 2.03
CA LEU A 52 0.60 -4.03 3.41
C LEU A 52 1.30 -5.04 4.32
N TYR A 53 2.36 -4.60 4.99
CA TYR A 53 3.10 -5.34 6.00
C TYR A 53 2.36 -5.22 7.32
N THR A 54 1.84 -6.34 7.82
CA THR A 54 0.90 -6.35 8.95
C THR A 54 1.59 -6.44 10.32
N GLY A 55 2.90 -6.68 10.36
CA GLY A 55 3.64 -6.99 11.59
C GLY A 55 3.22 -8.31 12.25
N GLU A 56 2.25 -9.04 11.69
CA GLU A 56 1.81 -10.34 12.18
C GLU A 56 2.75 -11.44 11.65
N ALA A 57 3.07 -12.41 12.49
CA ALA A 57 3.74 -13.62 12.03
C ALA A 57 2.79 -14.43 11.13
N HIS A 58 3.27 -14.87 9.97
CA HIS A 58 2.56 -15.82 9.13
C HIS A 58 2.45 -17.18 9.83
N ASP A 59 1.24 -17.72 9.93
CA ASP A 59 0.98 -19.05 10.50
C ASP A 59 0.77 -20.07 9.37
N PRO A 60 1.75 -20.95 9.10
CA PRO A 60 1.64 -21.93 8.00
C PRO A 60 0.56 -22.99 8.24
N ASP A 61 0.07 -23.15 9.47
CA ASP A 61 -1.01 -24.07 9.81
C ASP A 61 -2.41 -23.39 9.68
N SER A 62 -2.45 -22.07 9.49
CA SER A 62 -3.68 -21.33 9.28
C SER A 62 -4.18 -21.45 7.83
N SER A 63 -5.49 -21.58 7.67
CA SER A 63 -6.14 -21.54 6.35
C SER A 63 -6.53 -20.11 6.02
N TYR A 64 -5.58 -19.34 5.52
CA TYR A 64 -5.89 -18.05 4.90
C TYR A 64 -6.81 -18.27 3.68
N ALA A 65 -7.71 -17.32 3.44
CA ALA A 65 -8.55 -17.36 2.25
C ALA A 65 -7.68 -17.10 1.01
N ASP A 66 -7.99 -17.75 -0.10
CA ASP A 66 -7.24 -17.60 -1.36
C ASP A 66 -7.24 -16.14 -1.83
N GLU A 67 -8.39 -15.45 -1.76
CA GLU A 67 -8.53 -14.03 -2.07
C GLU A 67 -9.64 -13.40 -1.21
N GLY A 68 -9.64 -12.08 -1.09
CA GLY A 68 -10.67 -11.32 -0.41
C GLY A 68 -10.86 -9.93 -0.98
N VAL A 69 -11.89 -9.23 -0.50
CA VAL A 69 -12.10 -7.82 -0.84
C VAL A 69 -11.39 -6.95 0.20
N MET A 70 -10.41 -6.19 -0.25
CA MET A 70 -9.84 -5.07 0.48
C MET A 70 -10.63 -3.81 0.14
N THR A 71 -11.09 -3.09 1.16
CA THR A 71 -11.70 -1.77 0.98
C THR A 71 -10.71 -0.70 1.41
N VAL A 72 -10.30 0.15 0.48
CA VAL A 72 -9.49 1.35 0.73
C VAL A 72 -10.43 2.54 0.84
N THR A 73 -10.20 3.39 1.84
CA THR A 73 -11.05 4.53 2.16
C THR A 73 -10.23 5.81 2.28
N ALA A 74 -10.74 6.91 1.74
CA ALA A 74 -10.18 8.25 1.91
C ALA A 74 -11.08 9.06 2.84
N ASP A 75 -10.49 9.61 3.89
CA ASP A 75 -11.13 10.48 4.89
C ASP A 75 -12.41 9.89 5.51
N GLY A 76 -12.55 8.55 5.47
CA GLY A 76 -13.72 7.81 5.95
C GLY A 76 -15.01 8.02 5.15
N ALA A 77 -14.94 8.58 3.94
CA ALA A 77 -16.11 8.92 3.13
C ALA A 77 -16.12 8.26 1.75
N SER A 78 -15.02 8.36 1.02
CA SER A 78 -14.87 7.74 -0.31
C SER A 78 -14.19 6.39 -0.16
N SER A 79 -14.59 5.40 -0.95
CA SER A 79 -13.99 4.07 -0.91
C SER A 79 -13.86 3.43 -2.29
N VAL A 80 -12.86 2.57 -2.43
CA VAL A 80 -12.66 1.68 -3.56
C VAL A 80 -12.44 0.28 -2.99
N ASP A 81 -13.16 -0.69 -3.54
CA ASP A 81 -12.99 -2.11 -3.23
C ASP A 81 -12.07 -2.73 -4.28
N ILE A 82 -11.08 -3.49 -3.85
CA ILE A 82 -10.08 -4.15 -4.68
C ILE A 82 -9.87 -5.59 -4.19
N THR A 83 -9.59 -6.52 -5.10
CA THR A 83 -9.22 -7.88 -4.69
C THR A 83 -7.79 -7.87 -4.15
N ALA A 84 -7.59 -8.51 -3.01
CA ALA A 84 -6.29 -8.69 -2.40
C ALA A 84 -6.12 -10.11 -1.87
N PHE A 85 -4.89 -10.45 -1.52
CA PHE A 85 -4.43 -11.78 -1.16
C PHE A 85 -3.66 -11.70 0.14
N PHE A 86 -3.72 -12.76 0.96
CA PHE A 86 -2.71 -12.93 1.99
C PHE A 86 -1.45 -13.51 1.36
N ASP A 87 -0.28 -13.04 1.78
CA ASP A 87 1.01 -13.58 1.34
C ASP A 87 1.99 -13.71 2.52
N ASP A 88 3.11 -14.40 2.30
CA ASP A 88 4.20 -14.60 3.26
C ASP A 88 5.52 -14.07 2.70
N MET A 89 6.11 -13.11 3.41
CA MET A 89 7.46 -12.65 3.13
C MET A 89 8.31 -12.75 4.38
N ASP A 90 9.34 -13.59 4.33
CA ASP A 90 10.28 -13.84 5.44
C ASP A 90 9.60 -14.19 6.79
N GLY A 91 8.42 -14.83 6.76
CA GLY A 91 7.65 -15.22 7.94
C GLY A 91 6.69 -14.16 8.47
N GLU A 92 6.57 -13.02 7.78
CA GLU A 92 5.56 -12.00 8.03
C GLU A 92 4.34 -12.21 7.13
N LEU A 93 3.14 -12.09 7.73
CA LEU A 93 1.88 -12.07 6.99
C LEU A 93 1.71 -10.73 6.30
N LEU A 94 1.54 -10.75 4.98
CA LEU A 94 1.28 -9.58 4.17
C LEU A 94 -0.16 -9.59 3.63
N ILE A 95 -0.64 -8.41 3.24
CA ILE A 95 -1.80 -8.29 2.36
C ILE A 95 -1.34 -7.62 1.07
N TYR A 96 -1.53 -8.28 -0.06
CA TYR A 96 -0.93 -7.93 -1.35
C TYR A 96 -1.99 -7.79 -2.46
N THR A 97 -1.76 -6.87 -3.40
CA THR A 97 -2.49 -6.76 -4.66
C THR A 97 -1.64 -6.04 -5.72
N SER A 98 -1.78 -6.41 -6.99
CA SER A 98 -1.09 -5.77 -8.12
C SER A 98 -2.03 -5.51 -9.31
N ASN A 99 -1.65 -4.58 -10.18
CA ASN A 99 -2.39 -4.36 -11.44
C ASN A 99 -2.39 -5.55 -12.41
N PHE A 100 -1.62 -6.61 -12.16
CA PHE A 100 -1.66 -7.83 -12.94
C PHE A 100 -2.81 -8.76 -12.50
N GLU A 101 -3.24 -8.63 -11.26
CA GLU A 101 -4.31 -9.43 -10.67
C GLU A 101 -5.66 -8.70 -10.73
N VAL A 102 -5.63 -7.36 -10.70
CA VAL A 102 -6.82 -6.52 -10.65
C VAL A 102 -6.75 -5.30 -11.56
N ASP A 103 -7.90 -4.94 -12.15
CA ASP A 103 -7.97 -3.84 -13.13
C ASP A 103 -8.02 -2.44 -12.48
N ASN A 104 -8.25 -2.35 -11.17
CA ASN A 104 -8.63 -1.09 -10.50
C ASN A 104 -7.60 -0.55 -9.49
N ILE A 105 -6.35 -0.99 -9.54
CA ILE A 105 -5.30 -0.44 -8.64
C ILE A 105 -5.09 1.07 -8.87
N VAL A 106 -5.23 1.54 -10.11
CA VAL A 106 -5.11 2.96 -10.44
C VAL A 106 -6.19 3.78 -9.74
N ASP A 107 -7.42 3.25 -9.64
CA ASP A 107 -8.50 3.92 -8.90
C ASP A 107 -8.19 4.00 -7.40
N VAL A 108 -7.54 2.96 -6.84
CA VAL A 108 -7.07 2.96 -5.44
C VAL A 108 -5.98 4.01 -5.23
N MET A 109 -4.97 4.08 -6.09
CA MET A 109 -3.91 5.09 -6.01
C MET A 109 -4.47 6.51 -6.16
N LEU A 110 -5.40 6.72 -7.08
CA LEU A 110 -6.10 8.00 -7.24
C LEU A 110 -6.93 8.38 -6.01
N LEU A 111 -7.59 7.40 -5.37
CA LEU A 111 -8.31 7.62 -4.11
C LEU A 111 -7.36 8.05 -2.99
N MET A 112 -6.23 7.35 -2.84
CA MET A 112 -5.21 7.66 -1.82
C MET A 112 -4.61 9.05 -2.04
N ALA A 113 -4.26 9.40 -3.28
CA ALA A 113 -3.72 10.70 -3.64
C ALA A 113 -4.71 11.86 -3.40
N GLN A 114 -6.02 11.58 -3.38
CA GLN A 114 -7.07 12.57 -3.10
C GLN A 114 -7.41 12.72 -1.62
N ALA A 115 -6.95 11.79 -0.76
CA ALA A 115 -7.18 11.86 0.68
C ALA A 115 -6.52 13.12 1.27
N GLN A 116 -7.21 13.79 2.20
CA GLN A 116 -6.70 15.02 2.82
C GLN A 116 -6.15 14.80 4.22
N GLN A 117 -6.66 13.79 4.93
CA GLN A 117 -6.31 13.54 6.32
C GLN A 117 -5.83 12.10 6.49
N THR A 118 -6.65 11.13 6.09
CA THR A 118 -6.35 9.73 6.41
C THR A 118 -6.76 8.77 5.32
N ILE A 119 -5.94 7.75 5.15
CA ILE A 119 -6.20 6.59 4.30
C ILE A 119 -6.50 5.41 5.22
N GLY A 120 -7.65 4.77 5.05
CA GLY A 120 -8.02 3.57 5.80
C GLY A 120 -8.02 2.36 4.89
N VAL A 121 -7.52 1.23 5.38
CA VAL A 121 -7.53 -0.05 4.67
C VAL A 121 -8.23 -1.08 5.54
N THR A 122 -9.19 -1.80 4.99
CA THR A 122 -9.85 -2.91 5.70
C THR A 122 -9.79 -4.17 4.86
N TYR A 123 -9.52 -5.29 5.51
CA TYR A 123 -9.43 -6.60 4.87
C TYR A 123 -9.81 -7.69 5.88
N PHE A 124 -10.86 -8.45 5.59
CA PHE A 124 -11.49 -9.38 6.55
C PHE A 124 -11.79 -8.73 7.91
N ASP A 125 -11.13 -9.17 8.97
CA ASP A 125 -11.26 -8.72 10.35
C ASP A 125 -10.23 -7.65 10.74
N ARG A 126 -9.39 -7.23 9.80
CA ARG A 126 -8.32 -6.25 9.99
C ARG A 126 -8.73 -4.87 9.50
N ALA A 127 -8.28 -3.85 10.22
CA ALA A 127 -8.49 -2.46 9.87
C ALA A 127 -7.24 -1.64 10.22
N TYR A 128 -6.75 -0.90 9.24
CA TYR A 128 -5.52 -0.11 9.29
C TYR A 128 -5.81 1.35 8.95
N ARG A 129 -4.95 2.23 9.43
CA ARG A 129 -5.10 3.68 9.23
C ARG A 129 -3.74 4.35 9.07
N PHE A 130 -3.62 5.12 8.00
CA PHE A 130 -2.41 5.85 7.61
C PHE A 130 -2.70 7.35 7.47
N SER A 131 -1.64 8.16 7.54
CA SER A 131 -1.70 9.56 7.13
C SER A 131 -1.99 9.68 5.64
N ALA A 132 -2.63 10.77 5.25
CA ALA A 132 -2.61 11.22 3.85
C ALA A 132 -1.54 12.30 3.60
N GLU A 133 -0.76 12.67 4.61
CA GLU A 133 0.32 13.66 4.49
C GLU A 133 1.33 13.21 3.43
N ASP A 134 1.58 14.08 2.44
CA ASP A 134 2.44 13.87 1.27
C ASP A 134 2.04 12.73 0.30
N ALA A 135 0.91 12.05 0.53
CA ALA A 135 0.43 10.95 -0.32
C ALA A 135 0.31 11.35 -1.80
N PHE A 136 -0.28 12.52 -2.08
CA PHE A 136 -0.40 13.04 -3.46
C PHE A 136 0.95 13.16 -4.15
N SER A 137 1.94 13.76 -3.48
CA SER A 137 3.25 14.02 -4.06
C SER A 137 4.05 12.73 -4.28
N VAL A 138 3.94 11.76 -3.38
CA VAL A 138 4.58 10.45 -3.54
C VAL A 138 3.93 9.66 -4.69
N ILE A 139 2.60 9.60 -4.74
CA ILE A 139 1.87 8.87 -5.78
C ILE A 139 2.04 9.52 -7.17
N GLU A 140 2.03 10.85 -7.26
CA GLU A 140 2.32 11.57 -8.51
C GLU A 140 3.73 11.26 -9.02
N ARG A 141 4.70 11.16 -8.09
CA ARG A 141 6.07 10.85 -8.45
C ARG A 141 6.23 9.41 -8.90
N LEU A 142 5.63 8.44 -8.21
CA LEU A 142 5.57 7.05 -8.68
C LEU A 142 4.95 6.96 -10.08
N ALA A 143 3.84 7.65 -10.33
CA ALA A 143 3.21 7.66 -11.65
C ALA A 143 4.09 8.27 -12.77
N THR A 144 5.12 9.04 -12.41
CA THR A 144 6.06 9.67 -13.34
C THR A 144 7.33 8.83 -13.52
N ASP A 145 7.87 8.31 -12.43
CA ASP A 145 9.18 7.67 -12.36
C ASP A 145 9.07 6.15 -12.61
N CYS A 146 7.93 5.51 -12.31
CA CYS A 146 7.75 4.07 -12.53
C CYS A 146 7.96 3.69 -14.01
N PRO A 147 8.76 2.66 -14.30
CA PRO A 147 8.96 2.17 -15.66
C PRO A 147 7.63 1.74 -16.31
N ALA A 148 7.39 2.20 -17.54
CA ALA A 148 6.22 1.85 -18.33
C ALA A 148 6.61 0.91 -19.49
N GLU A 149 5.62 0.17 -20.02
CA GLU A 149 5.78 -0.69 -21.22
C GLU A 149 6.22 0.06 -22.49
#